data_AF-A0A6A3IC35-F1
#
_entry.id   AF-A0A6A3IC35-F1
#
_cell.length_a   1.000
_cell.length_b   1.000
_cell.length_c   1.000
_cell.angle_alpha   90.00
_cell.angle_beta   90.00
_cell.angle_gamma   90.00
#
_symmetry.space_group_name_H-M   'P 1'
#
loop_
_entity.id
_entity.type
_entity.pdbx_description
1 polymer ?
#
loop_
_entity_poly.entity_id
_entity_poly.type
_entity_poly.pdbx_seq_one_letter_code
_entity_poly.pdbx_strand_id
1 'polypeptide(L)'
;MASELTSLPVISWRCFARDLHDGRIEHICILSDVERVKWEAEELKQLVTGGVDALSAKSKKERFDKQSWDSLKSSPFYEDKGVQHEIDLVPGTKYCVTRQWPLPQEQVKAIDDFFESRRKAGQVRESKSTHSAPTFCVKKAQDGWRIVHAYNKLNDATVPVQTPIPRKDLIIDLMALSTIFI
;
A
#
# COMPACT_ATOMS: atom_id res chain seq x y z
N MET A 1 -19.27 -20.61 8.63
CA MET A 1 -18.87 -19.34 9.27
C MET A 1 -17.95 -18.48 8.38
N ALA A 2 -16.97 -19.04 7.66
CA ALA A 2 -16.13 -18.25 6.72
C ALA A 2 -16.61 -18.24 5.25
N SER A 3 -17.56 -19.11 4.89
CA SER A 3 -18.05 -19.29 3.51
C SER A 3 -19.08 -18.23 3.06
N GLU A 4 -19.68 -17.50 3.99
CA GLU A 4 -20.67 -16.45 3.68
C GLU A 4 -20.02 -15.11 3.32
N LEU A 5 -18.76 -14.89 3.73
CA LEU A 5 -17.99 -13.67 3.40
C LEU A 5 -17.48 -13.63 1.95
N THR A 6 -17.52 -14.75 1.22
CA THR A 6 -17.01 -14.84 -0.16
C THR A 6 -18.08 -14.68 -1.24
N SER A 7 -19.36 -14.58 -0.87
CA SER A 7 -20.49 -14.45 -1.81
C SER A 7 -21.19 -13.10 -1.70
N LEU A 8 -20.43 -12.02 -1.51
CA LEU A 8 -21.02 -10.68 -1.59
C LEU A 8 -21.51 -10.44 -3.03
N PRO A 9 -22.78 -10.08 -3.24
CA PRO A 9 -23.29 -9.82 -4.57
C PRO A 9 -22.52 -8.64 -5.17
N VAL A 10 -21.85 -8.88 -6.30
CA VAL A 10 -21.25 -7.82 -7.09
C VAL A 10 -22.40 -7.04 -7.72
N ILE A 11 -22.86 -6.01 -7.01
CA ILE A 11 -23.89 -5.11 -7.48
C ILE A 11 -23.32 -4.24 -8.61
N SER A 12 -23.99 -4.22 -9.76
CA SER A 12 -23.60 -3.33 -10.84
C SER A 12 -23.80 -1.86 -10.42
N TRP A 13 -22.97 -0.94 -10.89
CA TRP A 13 -23.08 0.49 -10.57
C TRP A 13 -24.49 1.07 -10.84
N ARG A 14 -25.19 0.57 -11.87
CA ARG A 14 -26.58 0.98 -12.18
C ARG A 14 -27.60 0.51 -11.14
N CYS A 15 -27.40 -0.67 -10.56
CA CYS A 15 -28.24 -1.16 -9.48
C CYS A 15 -27.91 -0.41 -8.20
N PHE A 16 -26.62 -0.20 -7.92
CA PHE A 16 -26.16 0.57 -6.77
C PHE A 16 -26.74 1.99 -6.73
N ALA A 17 -26.61 2.75 -7.82
CA ALA A 17 -27.11 4.11 -7.89
C ALA A 17 -28.65 4.18 -7.73
N ARG A 18 -29.37 3.19 -8.25
CA ARG A 18 -30.83 3.08 -8.11
C ARG A 18 -31.23 2.76 -6.68
N ASP A 19 -30.60 1.77 -6.07
CA ASP A 19 -30.91 1.33 -4.71
C ASP A 19 -30.52 2.40 -3.66
N LEU A 20 -29.50 3.21 -3.97
CA LEU A 20 -29.11 4.38 -3.18
C LEU A 20 -30.17 5.49 -3.29
N HIS A 21 -30.66 5.77 -4.51
CA HIS A 21 -31.70 6.76 -4.75
C HIS A 21 -33.06 6.34 -4.15
N ASP A 22 -33.38 5.05 -4.19
CA ASP A 22 -34.59 4.47 -3.62
C ASP A 22 -34.52 4.32 -2.09
N GLY A 23 -33.41 4.69 -1.45
CA GLY A 23 -33.21 4.60 0.00
C GLY A 23 -33.07 3.16 0.52
N ARG A 24 -32.86 2.18 -0.35
CA ARG A 24 -32.67 0.76 0.02
C ARG A 24 -31.26 0.47 0.54
N ILE A 25 -30.31 1.36 0.27
CA ILE A 25 -28.96 1.35 0.83
C ILE A 25 -28.90 2.43 1.90
N GLU A 26 -29.00 2.02 3.16
CA GLU A 26 -29.01 2.92 4.30
C GLU A 26 -27.57 3.25 4.77
N HIS A 27 -26.60 2.37 4.51
CA HIS A 27 -25.23 2.51 4.98
C HIS A 27 -24.22 2.10 3.90
N ILE A 28 -23.27 3.01 3.61
CA ILE A 28 -22.11 2.77 2.75
C ILE A 28 -20.86 2.87 3.62
N CYS A 29 -20.02 1.83 3.61
CA CYS A 29 -18.69 1.89 4.23
C CYS A 29 -17.62 2.14 3.18
N ILE A 30 -16.88 3.23 3.36
CA ILE A 30 -15.67 3.55 2.60
C ILE A 30 -14.50 3.42 3.57
N LEU A 31 -13.54 2.55 3.25
CA LEU A 31 -12.31 2.43 4.05
C LEU A 31 -11.32 3.53 3.60
N SER A 32 -11.40 4.69 4.24
CA SER A 32 -10.40 5.76 4.10
C SER A 32 -9.89 6.26 5.46
N ASP A 33 -8.67 6.80 5.49
CA ASP A 33 -8.09 7.40 6.71
C ASP A 33 -8.97 8.56 7.19
N VAL A 34 -9.13 8.69 8.51
CA VAL A 34 -10.15 9.53 9.19
C VAL A 34 -10.17 11.00 8.72
N GLU A 35 -9.03 11.55 8.34
CA GLU A 35 -8.91 12.94 7.87
C GLU A 35 -9.38 13.14 6.42
N ARG A 36 -9.36 12.07 5.62
CA ARG A 36 -9.78 12.03 4.21
C ARG A 36 -11.31 11.92 4.06
N VAL A 37 -12.00 11.47 5.12
CA VAL A 37 -13.46 11.27 5.17
C VAL A 37 -14.24 12.56 4.93
N LYS A 38 -13.75 13.71 5.40
CA LYS A 38 -14.45 15.00 5.20
C LYS A 38 -14.36 15.50 3.76
N TRP A 39 -13.19 15.34 3.12
CA TRP A 39 -12.97 15.80 1.75
C TRP A 39 -13.67 14.90 0.73
N GLU A 40 -13.57 13.58 0.90
CA GLU A 40 -14.16 12.62 -0.02
C GLU A 40 -15.69 12.54 0.08
N ALA A 41 -16.27 12.81 1.26
CA ALA A 41 -17.71 12.96 1.40
C ALA A 41 -18.26 14.17 0.62
N GLU A 42 -17.46 15.22 0.45
CA GLU A 42 -17.81 16.40 -0.36
C GLU A 42 -17.64 16.12 -1.87
N GLU A 43 -16.61 15.38 -2.27
CA GLU A 43 -16.40 14.96 -3.67
C GLU A 43 -17.43 13.91 -4.14
N LEU A 44 -17.83 12.97 -3.28
CA LEU A 44 -18.85 11.98 -3.61
C LEU A 44 -20.22 12.61 -3.87
N LYS A 45 -20.55 13.71 -3.19
CA LYS A 45 -21.75 14.50 -3.51
C LYS A 45 -21.70 15.11 -4.91
N GLN A 46 -20.50 15.44 -5.42
CA GLN A 46 -20.30 16.03 -6.74
C GLN A 46 -20.23 14.96 -7.86
N LEU A 47 -19.71 13.77 -7.57
CA LEU A 47 -19.62 12.66 -8.52
C LEU A 47 -20.97 11.97 -8.80
N VAL A 48 -21.91 11.99 -7.85
CA VAL A 48 -23.28 11.47 -8.06
C VAL A 48 -24.02 12.23 -9.17
N THR A 49 -23.60 13.45 -9.51
CA THR A 49 -24.14 14.27 -10.62
C THR A 49 -23.51 14.05 -11.99
N GLY A 50 -22.40 13.30 -12.10
CA GLY A 50 -21.65 13.15 -13.35
C GLY A 50 -21.31 11.70 -13.64
N GLY A 51 -22.19 10.99 -14.34
CA GLY A 51 -21.99 9.58 -14.63
C GLY A 51 -20.95 9.28 -15.73
N VAL A 52 -20.62 7.98 -15.76
CA VAL A 52 -20.38 7.11 -16.94
C VAL A 52 -18.93 6.60 -17.13
N ASP A 53 -18.84 5.26 -17.12
CA ASP A 53 -17.84 4.34 -17.66
C ASP A 53 -16.49 4.10 -16.96
N ALA A 54 -16.35 2.91 -16.35
CA ALA A 54 -15.46 1.83 -16.84
C ALA A 54 -15.33 0.69 -15.81
N LEU A 55 -15.94 -0.47 -16.04
CA LEU A 55 -15.61 -1.69 -15.28
C LEU A 55 -15.47 -2.89 -16.21
N SER A 56 -14.23 -3.14 -16.63
CA SER A 56 -13.81 -4.36 -17.33
C SER A 56 -13.41 -5.43 -16.32
N ALA A 57 -13.94 -6.65 -16.48
CA ALA A 57 -13.68 -7.83 -15.66
C ALA A 57 -12.26 -8.37 -15.87
N LYS A 58 -11.26 -7.74 -15.25
CA LYS A 58 -9.87 -8.25 -15.23
C LYS A 58 -9.63 -9.11 -13.99
N SER A 59 -8.94 -10.23 -14.16
CA SER A 59 -8.65 -11.19 -13.08
C SER A 59 -7.79 -10.53 -11.97
N LYS A 60 -7.89 -11.00 -10.72
CA LYS A 60 -7.16 -10.43 -9.57
C LYS A 60 -5.65 -10.34 -9.79
N LYS A 61 -5.09 -11.32 -10.50
CA LYS A 61 -3.68 -11.35 -10.93
C LYS A 61 -3.37 -10.25 -11.95
N GLU A 62 -4.21 -10.11 -12.97
CA GLU A 62 -4.08 -9.02 -13.95
C GLU A 62 -4.25 -7.63 -13.35
N ARG A 63 -5.09 -7.47 -12.31
CA ARG A 63 -5.26 -6.19 -11.62
C ARG A 63 -4.01 -5.82 -10.82
N PHE A 64 -3.37 -6.80 -10.18
CA PHE A 64 -2.11 -6.61 -9.46
C PHE A 64 -0.93 -6.39 -10.41
N ASP A 65 -0.85 -7.16 -11.50
CA ASP A 65 0.21 -7.02 -12.51
C ASP A 65 0.09 -5.69 -13.28
N LYS A 66 -1.13 -5.15 -13.42
CA LYS A 66 -1.39 -3.80 -13.95
C LYS A 66 -1.10 -2.67 -12.96
N GLN A 67 -0.87 -2.97 -11.67
CA GLN A 67 -0.34 -2.01 -10.69
C GLN A 67 1.20 -2.03 -10.71
N SER A 68 1.76 -1.92 -11.92
CA SER A 68 3.20 -1.69 -12.11
C SER A 68 3.58 -0.35 -11.46
N TRP A 69 4.85 -0.21 -11.07
CA TRP A 69 5.40 1.07 -10.60
C TRP A 69 5.15 2.23 -11.59
N ASP A 70 5.20 1.94 -12.88
CA ASP A 70 4.91 2.92 -13.93
C ASP A 70 3.43 3.32 -13.95
N SER A 71 2.54 2.39 -13.62
CA SER A 71 1.10 2.64 -13.48
C SER A 71 0.75 3.42 -12.21
N LEU A 72 1.53 3.22 -11.13
CA LEU A 72 1.40 3.98 -9.89
C LEU A 72 1.80 5.44 -10.14
N LYS A 73 2.91 5.71 -10.84
CA LYS A 73 3.32 7.08 -11.22
C LYS A 73 2.32 7.82 -12.11
N SER A 74 1.59 7.10 -12.97
CA SER A 74 0.57 7.71 -13.83
C SER A 74 -0.78 7.93 -13.16
N SER A 75 -0.97 7.40 -11.94
CA SER A 75 -2.23 7.52 -11.21
C SER A 75 -2.37 8.92 -10.61
N PRO A 76 -3.50 9.62 -10.80
CA PRO A 76 -3.79 10.90 -10.13
C PRO A 76 -3.74 10.82 -8.60
N PHE A 77 -3.82 9.61 -8.03
CA PHE A 77 -3.73 9.37 -6.58
C PHE A 77 -2.28 9.32 -6.05
N TYR A 78 -1.29 9.25 -6.93
CA TYR A 78 0.14 9.39 -6.62
C TYR A 78 0.62 10.81 -6.94
N GLU A 79 -0.22 11.81 -6.70
CA GLU A 79 0.31 13.14 -6.46
C GLU A 79 1.25 13.08 -5.25
N ASP A 80 2.43 13.68 -5.38
CA ASP A 80 3.30 13.93 -4.23
C ASP A 80 2.56 14.85 -3.28
N LYS A 81 1.86 14.26 -2.30
CA LYS A 81 1.08 15.00 -1.30
C LYS A 81 1.96 15.79 -0.33
N GLY A 82 3.28 15.83 -0.56
CA GLY A 82 4.26 16.51 0.28
C GLY A 82 4.52 15.82 1.61
N VAL A 83 3.85 14.70 1.89
CA VAL A 83 4.05 13.92 3.12
C VAL A 83 5.28 13.05 2.97
N GLN A 84 6.39 13.48 3.57
CA GLN A 84 7.64 12.72 3.58
C GLN A 84 7.71 11.83 4.82
N HIS A 85 8.22 10.62 4.65
CA HIS A 85 8.51 9.76 5.79
C HIS A 85 9.79 10.22 6.48
N GLU A 86 9.66 10.65 7.72
CA GLU A 86 10.78 10.99 8.60
C GLU A 86 11.11 9.81 9.52
N ILE A 87 12.41 9.62 9.76
CA ILE A 87 12.93 8.59 10.66
C ILE A 87 13.63 9.30 11.81
N ASP A 88 12.89 9.50 12.90
CA ASP A 88 13.42 10.08 14.12
C ASP A 88 14.29 9.07 14.85
N LEU A 89 15.55 9.40 15.08
CA LEU A 89 16.45 8.59 15.89
C LEU A 89 16.43 9.05 17.35
N VAL A 90 16.60 8.12 18.28
CA VAL A 90 16.74 8.44 19.71
C VAL A 90 17.88 9.45 19.90
N PRO A 91 17.69 10.53 20.67
CA PRO A 91 18.72 11.54 20.88
C PRO A 91 20.05 10.95 21.37
N GLY A 92 21.16 11.36 20.75
CA GLY A 92 22.50 10.82 21.06
C GLY A 92 22.86 9.52 20.35
N THR A 93 21.98 9.00 19.48
CA THR A 93 22.27 7.85 18.62
C THR A 93 23.45 8.13 17.69
N LYS A 94 24.44 7.23 17.71
CA LYS A 94 25.55 7.23 16.75
C LYS A 94 25.12 6.61 15.41
N TYR A 95 26.01 6.64 14.43
CA TYR A 95 25.79 5.98 13.14
C TYR A 95 25.38 4.50 13.29
N CYS A 96 24.28 4.13 12.63
CA CYS A 96 23.81 2.76 12.56
C CYS A 96 24.51 2.06 11.41
N VAL A 97 25.64 1.41 11.72
CA VAL A 97 26.41 0.63 10.75
C VAL A 97 26.43 -0.84 11.15
N THR A 98 26.06 -1.68 10.20
CA THR A 98 26.21 -3.13 10.24
C THR A 98 26.90 -3.57 8.95
N ARG A 99 27.97 -4.36 9.06
CA ARG A 99 28.74 -4.79 7.89
C ARG A 99 27.94 -5.77 7.04
N GLN A 100 28.13 -5.67 5.72
CA GLN A 100 27.64 -6.67 4.77
C GLN A 100 28.26 -8.03 5.06
N TRP A 101 27.41 -9.05 5.22
CA TRP A 101 27.86 -10.44 5.30
C TRP A 101 28.30 -10.92 3.92
N PRO A 102 29.26 -11.87 3.85
CA PRO A 102 29.59 -12.54 2.60
C PRO A 102 28.34 -13.18 1.99
N LEU A 103 28.11 -12.93 0.70
CA LEU A 103 26.99 -13.49 -0.05
C LEU A 103 27.50 -14.35 -1.20
N PRO A 104 26.78 -15.42 -1.57
CA PRO A 104 27.04 -16.17 -2.79
C PRO A 104 26.94 -15.27 -4.03
N GLN A 105 27.74 -15.57 -5.06
CA GLN A 105 27.78 -14.76 -6.29
C GLN A 105 26.42 -14.62 -6.99
N GLU A 106 25.59 -15.66 -6.95
CA GLU A 106 24.21 -15.64 -7.47
C GLU A 106 23.36 -14.57 -6.76
N GLN A 107 23.50 -14.44 -5.44
CA GLN A 107 22.77 -13.45 -4.65
C GLN A 107 23.28 -12.04 -4.89
N VAL A 108 24.60 -11.85 -4.97
CA VAL A 108 25.22 -10.56 -5.29
C VAL A 108 24.70 -10.05 -6.63
N LYS A 109 24.75 -10.89 -7.67
CA LYS A 109 24.23 -10.53 -9.00
C LYS A 109 22.75 -10.14 -8.95
N ALA A 110 21.93 -10.90 -8.22
CA ALA A 110 20.50 -10.58 -8.09
C ALA A 110 20.25 -9.23 -7.38
N ILE A 111 21.09 -8.89 -6.41
CA ILE A 111 21.04 -7.60 -5.69
C ILE A 111 21.49 -6.46 -6.60
N ASP A 112 22.57 -6.64 -7.36
CA ASP A 112 23.07 -5.65 -8.30
C ASP A 112 22.07 -5.36 -9.41
N ASP A 113 21.50 -6.40 -10.03
CA ASP A 113 20.44 -6.29 -11.04
C ASP A 113 19.21 -5.54 -10.49
N PHE A 114 18.85 -5.80 -9.23
CA PHE A 114 17.75 -5.10 -8.55
C PHE A 114 18.05 -3.61 -8.34
N PHE A 115 19.23 -3.26 -7.83
CA PHE A 115 19.60 -1.86 -7.60
C PHE A 115 19.75 -1.09 -8.90
N GLU A 116 20.28 -1.69 -9.96
CA GLU A 116 20.37 -1.06 -11.28
C GLU A 116 18.97 -0.73 -11.84
N SER A 117 18.01 -1.65 -11.68
CA SER A 117 16.61 -1.41 -12.03
C SER A 117 16.00 -0.26 -11.21
N ARG A 118 16.23 -0.24 -9.88
CA ARG A 118 15.70 0.84 -9.02
C ARG A 118 16.35 2.20 -9.27
N ARG A 119 17.63 2.22 -9.64
CA ARG A 119 18.37 3.42 -10.04
C ARG A 119 17.77 4.02 -11.31
N LYS A 120 17.54 3.21 -12.34
CA LYS A 120 16.88 3.65 -13.58
C LYS A 120 15.46 4.16 -13.34
N ALA A 121 14.73 3.57 -12.39
CA ALA A 121 13.39 4.00 -11.99
C ALA A 121 13.37 5.29 -11.14
N GLY A 122 14.54 5.82 -10.75
CA GLY A 122 14.70 7.01 -9.90
C GLY A 122 14.36 6.78 -8.42
N GLN A 123 14.30 5.53 -7.96
CA GLN A 123 13.91 5.19 -6.58
C GLN A 123 15.11 5.13 -5.63
N VAL A 124 16.28 4.77 -6.14
CA VAL A 124 17.51 4.64 -5.36
C VAL A 124 18.61 5.46 -6.03
N ARG A 125 19.47 6.05 -5.21
CA ARG A 125 20.65 6.79 -5.62
C ARG A 125 21.84 6.37 -4.78
N GLU A 126 23.04 6.62 -5.30
CA GLU A 126 24.25 6.50 -4.51
C GLU A 126 24.19 7.48 -3.34
N SER A 127 24.65 7.01 -2.18
CA SER A 127 24.65 7.80 -0.95
C SER A 127 26.04 7.80 -0.32
N LYS A 128 26.38 8.89 0.35
CA LYS A 128 27.57 9.00 1.22
C LYS A 128 27.16 8.95 2.70
N SER A 129 26.09 8.20 2.99
CA SER A 129 25.54 8.12 4.33
C SER A 129 26.53 7.47 5.29
N THR A 130 26.57 7.97 6.52
CA THR A 130 27.30 7.33 7.62
C THR A 130 26.58 6.08 8.14
N HIS A 131 25.31 5.89 7.78
CA HIS A 131 24.51 4.72 8.13
C HIS A 131 24.60 3.65 7.04
N SER A 132 24.61 2.39 7.44
CA SER A 132 24.63 1.26 6.51
C SER A 132 23.92 0.05 7.13
N ALA A 133 23.02 -0.54 6.35
CA ALA A 133 22.37 -1.79 6.66
C ALA A 133 22.76 -2.82 5.60
N PRO A 134 23.06 -4.07 5.99
CA PRO A 134 23.38 -5.11 5.05
C PRO A 134 22.13 -5.55 4.29
N THR A 135 22.33 -5.92 3.03
CA THR A 135 21.29 -6.38 2.12
C THR A 135 21.55 -7.84 1.78
N PHE A 136 20.49 -8.62 1.66
CA PHE A 136 20.54 -10.01 1.18
C PHE A 136 19.29 -10.32 0.38
N CYS A 137 19.19 -11.52 -0.18
CA CYS A 137 18.00 -11.92 -0.92
C CYS A 137 17.53 -13.33 -0.57
N VAL A 138 16.22 -13.54 -0.67
CA VAL A 138 15.55 -14.82 -0.38
C VAL A 138 14.77 -15.25 -1.61
N LYS A 139 14.83 -16.54 -1.96
CA LYS A 139 14.02 -17.10 -3.06
C LYS A 139 12.54 -17.09 -2.69
N LYS A 140 11.69 -16.57 -3.57
CA LYS A 140 10.23 -16.69 -3.47
C LYS A 140 9.78 -18.06 -3.99
N ALA A 141 8.59 -18.49 -3.56
CA ALA A 141 8.00 -19.75 -4.01
C ALA A 141 7.64 -19.76 -5.51
N GLN A 142 7.30 -18.60 -6.10
CA GLN A 142 6.88 -18.49 -7.51
C GLN A 142 8.02 -18.08 -8.45
N ASP A 143 9.23 -18.52 -8.15
CA ASP A 143 10.47 -18.13 -8.84
C ASP A 143 10.80 -16.63 -8.71
N GLY A 144 12.08 -16.33 -8.56
CA GLY A 144 12.59 -14.97 -8.35
C GLY A 144 12.96 -14.60 -6.91
N TRP A 145 13.63 -13.45 -6.79
CA TRP A 145 14.28 -13.00 -5.55
C TRP A 145 13.47 -11.92 -4.84
N ARG A 146 13.46 -11.98 -3.50
CA ARG A 146 13.05 -10.87 -2.65
C ARG A 146 14.29 -10.25 -2.03
N ILE A 147 14.58 -9.00 -2.36
CA ILE A 147 15.66 -8.25 -1.73
C ILE A 147 15.20 -7.81 -0.33
N VAL A 148 16.04 -8.03 0.67
CA VAL A 148 15.78 -7.74 2.08
C VAL A 148 16.91 -6.90 2.62
N HIS A 149 16.57 -5.78 3.23
CA HIS A 149 17.51 -4.92 3.95
C HIS A 149 17.33 -5.17 5.45
N ALA A 150 18.41 -5.52 6.15
CA ALA A 150 18.35 -5.82 7.58
C ALA A 150 18.49 -4.54 8.41
N TYR A 151 17.40 -3.77 8.51
CA TYR A 151 17.36 -2.51 9.26
C TYR A 151 17.23 -2.67 10.78
N ASN A 152 17.42 -3.87 11.35
CA ASN A 152 17.20 -4.13 12.78
C ASN A 152 17.88 -3.08 13.68
N LYS A 153 19.16 -2.80 13.45
CA LYS A 153 19.92 -1.79 14.22
C LYS A 153 19.40 -0.37 14.04
N LEU A 154 18.90 -0.03 12.85
CA LEU A 154 18.28 1.27 12.60
C LEU A 154 16.94 1.35 13.34
N ASN A 155 16.10 0.32 13.19
CA ASN A 155 14.78 0.23 13.82
C ASN A 155 14.86 0.29 15.35
N ASP A 156 15.85 -0.36 15.97
CA ASP A 156 16.07 -0.30 17.42
C ASP A 156 16.43 1.11 17.90
N ALA A 157 17.03 1.92 17.02
CA ALA A 157 17.42 3.29 17.31
C ALA A 157 16.36 4.32 16.86
N THR A 158 15.33 3.90 16.16
CA THR A 158 14.23 4.75 15.70
C THR A 158 13.21 4.93 16.82
N VAL A 159 12.78 6.18 17.05
CA VAL A 159 11.67 6.48 17.96
C VAL A 159 10.39 5.90 17.36
N PRO A 160 9.66 5.03 18.06
CA PRO A 160 8.46 4.42 17.51
C PRO A 160 7.35 5.48 17.38
N VAL A 161 6.93 5.74 16.15
CA VAL A 161 5.74 6.55 15.89
C VAL A 161 4.51 5.68 16.18
N GLN A 162 3.79 6.01 17.25
CA GLN A 162 2.52 5.37 17.58
C GLN A 162 1.43 5.96 16.69
N THR A 163 1.17 5.31 15.55
CA THR A 163 -0.10 5.50 14.83
C THR A 163 -1.08 4.44 15.34
N PRO A 164 -2.14 4.83 16.07
CA PRO A 164 -3.09 3.86 16.61
C PRO A 164 -3.83 3.19 15.46
N ILE A 165 -3.46 1.94 15.16
CA ILE A 165 -4.18 1.13 14.19
C ILE A 165 -5.40 0.52 14.90
N PRO A 166 -6.62 0.75 14.39
CA PRO A 166 -7.81 0.18 15.01
C PRO A 166 -7.74 -1.35 15.01
N ARG A 167 -8.27 -1.97 16.07
CA ARG A 167 -8.36 -3.44 16.17
C ARG A 167 -9.23 -3.97 15.03
N LYS A 168 -8.83 -5.11 14.46
CA LYS A 168 -9.58 -5.79 13.40
C LYS A 168 -11.06 -5.99 13.75
N ASP A 169 -11.37 -6.30 15.01
CA ASP A 169 -12.74 -6.57 15.46
C ASP A 169 -13.61 -5.31 15.34
N LEU A 170 -13.06 -4.14 15.71
CA LEU A 170 -13.74 -2.86 15.55
C LEU A 170 -14.00 -2.53 14.08
N ILE A 171 -13.02 -2.81 13.20
CA ILE A 171 -13.18 -2.60 11.77
C ILE A 171 -14.30 -3.50 11.22
N ILE A 172 -14.31 -4.78 11.63
CA ILE A 172 -15.32 -5.75 11.19
C ILE A 172 -16.71 -5.37 11.71
N ASP A 173 -16.84 -4.96 12.97
CA ASP A 173 -18.11 -4.55 13.55
C ASP A 173 -18.67 -3.29 12.86
N LEU A 174 -17.82 -2.31 12.55
CA LEU A 174 -18.21 -1.12 11.78
C LEU A 174 -18.68 -1.49 10.36
N MET A 175 -18.13 -2.55 9.79
CA MET A 175 -18.46 -3.04 8.46
C MET A 175 -19.70 -3.96 8.44
N ALA A 176 -20.12 -4.52 9.58
CA ALA A 176 -21.13 -5.58 9.65
C ALA A 176 -22.53 -5.16 9.18
N LEU A 177 -22.84 -3.86 9.24
CA LEU A 177 -24.11 -3.31 8.76
C LEU A 177 -24.06 -2.81 7.31
N SER A 178 -22.90 -2.90 6.67
CA SER A 178 -22.73 -2.42 5.30
C SER A 178 -22.96 -3.52 4.29
N THR A 179 -23.81 -3.24 3.32
CA THR A 179 -24.10 -4.13 2.19
C THR A 179 -23.12 -3.95 1.04
N ILE A 180 -22.38 -2.84 1.01
CA ILE A 180 -21.53 -2.44 -0.11
C ILE A 180 -20.21 -1.86 0.41
N PHE A 181 -19.11 -2.35 -0.18
CA PHE A 181 -17.74 -1.95 0.12
C PHE A 181 -17.09 -1.43 -1.16
N ILE A 182 -16.58 -0.20 -1.13
CA ILE A 182 -15.98 0.50 -2.27
C ILE A 182 -14.48 0.68 -2.04
#